data_AF-A0A8S3FW99-F1
#
_entry.id   AF-A0A8S3FW99-F1
#
_cell.length_a   1.000
_cell.length_b   1.000
_cell.length_c   1.000
_cell.angle_alpha   90.00
_cell.angle_beta   90.00
_cell.angle_gamma   90.00
#
_symmetry.space_group_name_H-M   'P 1'
#
loop_
_entity.id
_entity.type
_entity.pdbx_description
1 polymer ?
#
loop_
_entity_poly.entity_id
_entity_poly.type
_entity_poly.pdbx_seq_one_letter_code
_entity_poly.pdbx_strand_id
1 'polypeptide(L)'
;FTRSGIALKIKQLPKLVEIVDQSLYNRVVSLDIELWTFCHRWLFLCFRREFSEEEDTLICFEVVCSHFLEENTLAAERLLHDIQLERAEKKGISTSCSTISTETHSKINEEYGGSFDLFVCIAMISLFRACLFDARDELEALSAIQERQKTLDVRQVLSLAEQLFTIYCKHIATMSSLVTLAATSFDIID
;
A
#
# COMPACT_ATOMS: atom_id res chain seq x y z
N PHE A 1 8.38 12.11 -2.33
CA PHE A 1 7.95 11.86 -3.72
C PHE A 1 9.10 11.98 -4.72
N THR A 2 10.10 11.09 -4.66
CA THR A 2 11.11 10.99 -5.72
C THR A 2 10.58 10.09 -6.85
N ARG A 3 11.03 10.31 -8.10
CA ARG A 3 10.62 9.45 -9.25
C ARG A 3 10.94 7.97 -9.00
N SER A 4 12.05 7.68 -8.33
CA SER A 4 12.41 6.31 -7.92
C SER A 4 11.41 5.70 -6.94
N GLY A 5 10.90 6.48 -5.99
CA GLY A 5 9.89 6.02 -5.04
C GLY A 5 8.54 5.73 -5.70
N ILE A 6 8.11 6.55 -6.66
CA ILE A 6 6.85 6.30 -7.39
C ILE A 6 6.96 5.04 -8.25
N ALA A 7 8.07 4.84 -8.94
CA ALA A 7 8.27 3.63 -9.74
C ALA A 7 8.22 2.35 -8.90
N LEU A 8 8.75 2.39 -7.66
CA LEU A 8 8.64 1.28 -6.72
C LEU A 8 7.17 1.05 -6.30
N LYS A 9 6.45 2.12 -5.95
CA LYS A 9 5.02 2.09 -5.62
C LYS A 9 4.17 1.46 -6.74
N ILE A 10 4.42 1.83 -7.99
CA ILE A 10 3.72 1.23 -9.13
C ILE A 10 3.98 -0.28 -9.25
N LYS A 11 5.20 -0.74 -8.97
CA LYS A 11 5.52 -2.18 -8.98
C LYS A 11 4.83 -2.95 -7.86
N GLN A 12 4.44 -2.30 -6.77
CA GLN A 12 3.73 -2.92 -5.65
C GLN A 12 2.23 -3.09 -5.92
N LEU A 13 1.62 -2.21 -6.72
CA LEU A 13 0.18 -2.20 -6.98
C LEU A 13 -0.40 -3.56 -7.41
N PRO A 14 0.17 -4.29 -8.39
CA PRO A 14 -0.40 -5.56 -8.82
C PRO A 14 -0.50 -6.57 -7.67
N LYS A 15 0.54 -6.65 -6.82
CA LYS A 15 0.56 -7.57 -5.68
C LYS A 15 -0.44 -7.16 -4.60
N LEU A 16 -0.60 -5.86 -4.35
CA LEU A 16 -1.59 -5.37 -3.41
C LEU A 16 -3.03 -5.64 -3.89
N VAL A 17 -3.31 -5.43 -5.18
CA VAL A 17 -4.62 -5.76 -5.77
C VAL A 17 -4.89 -7.26 -5.69
N GLU A 18 -3.90 -8.11 -5.99
CA GLU A 18 -4.03 -9.56 -5.85
C GLU A 18 -4.46 -9.97 -4.43
N ILE A 19 -3.85 -9.36 -3.40
CA ILE A 19 -4.14 -9.65 -1.99
C ILE A 19 -5.58 -9.22 -1.61
N VAL A 20 -6.03 -8.05 -2.06
CA VAL A 20 -7.33 -7.50 -1.60
C VAL A 20 -8.51 -7.85 -2.50
N ASP A 21 -8.28 -8.10 -3.79
CA ASP A 21 -9.29 -8.47 -4.79
C ASP A 21 -8.67 -9.23 -5.98
N GLN A 22 -8.55 -10.55 -5.81
CA GLN A 22 -8.02 -11.45 -6.84
C GLN A 22 -8.78 -11.37 -8.17
N SER A 23 -10.10 -11.17 -8.13
CA SER A 23 -10.93 -11.13 -9.34
C SER A 23 -10.63 -9.89 -10.17
N LEU A 24 -10.46 -8.75 -9.50
CA LEU A 24 -10.05 -7.50 -10.15
C LEU A 24 -8.63 -7.61 -10.71
N TYR A 25 -7.70 -8.18 -9.94
CA TYR A 25 -6.33 -8.42 -10.41
C TYR A 25 -6.31 -9.23 -11.71
N ASN A 26 -6.98 -10.39 -11.72
CA ASN A 26 -7.06 -11.26 -12.90
C ASN A 26 -7.65 -10.50 -14.10
N ARG A 27 -8.65 -9.64 -13.85
CA ARG A 27 -9.26 -8.86 -14.92
C ARG A 27 -8.29 -7.82 -15.50
N VAL A 28 -7.64 -7.03 -14.66
CA VAL A 28 -6.67 -6.01 -15.09
C VAL A 28 -5.52 -6.66 -15.87
N VAL A 29 -5.00 -7.80 -15.40
CA VAL A 29 -3.97 -8.56 -16.12
C VAL A 29 -4.47 -9.10 -17.46
N SER A 30 -5.71 -9.61 -17.53
CA SER A 30 -6.28 -10.16 -18.77
C SER A 30 -6.45 -9.14 -19.90
N LEU A 31 -6.57 -7.86 -19.55
CA LEU A 31 -6.73 -6.76 -20.49
C LEU A 31 -5.37 -6.25 -21.00
N ASP A 32 -4.25 -6.84 -20.54
CA ASP A 32 -2.86 -6.43 -20.80
C ASP A 32 -2.62 -4.93 -20.56
N ILE A 33 -3.41 -4.33 -19.67
CA ILE A 33 -3.38 -2.90 -19.49
C ILE A 33 -2.10 -2.55 -18.78
N GLU A 34 -1.38 -1.56 -19.31
CA GLU A 34 -0.44 -0.77 -18.51
C GLU A 34 -1.20 0.10 -17.49
N LEU A 35 -2.31 -0.36 -16.92
CA LEU A 35 -3.13 0.38 -15.95
C LEU A 35 -2.30 0.80 -14.75
N TRP A 36 -1.35 -0.05 -14.38
CA TRP A 36 -0.39 0.24 -13.32
C TRP A 36 0.44 1.49 -13.66
N THR A 37 0.81 1.71 -14.92
CA THR A 37 1.48 2.94 -15.36
C THR A 37 0.52 4.13 -15.38
N PHE A 38 -0.79 3.91 -15.62
CA PHE A 38 -1.80 4.97 -15.50
C PHE A 38 -1.85 5.56 -14.07
N CYS A 39 -1.70 4.71 -13.04
CA CYS A 39 -1.60 5.15 -11.65
C CYS A 39 -0.37 6.03 -11.37
N HIS A 40 0.64 6.06 -12.24
CA HIS A 40 1.79 6.95 -12.09
C HIS A 40 1.32 8.42 -12.03
N ARG A 41 0.38 8.83 -12.89
CA ARG A 41 -0.14 10.21 -12.88
C ARG A 41 -0.85 10.52 -11.57
N TRP A 42 -1.66 9.58 -11.08
CA TRP A 42 -2.40 9.71 -9.82
C TRP A 42 -1.46 9.95 -8.65
N LEU A 43 -0.45 9.09 -8.48
CA LEU A 43 0.53 9.21 -7.41
C LEU A 43 1.42 10.45 -7.57
N PHE A 44 1.89 10.73 -8.79
CA PHE A 44 2.79 11.86 -9.05
C PHE A 44 2.14 13.21 -8.75
N LEU A 45 0.83 13.34 -9.00
CA LEU A 45 0.08 14.56 -8.75
C LEU A 45 -0.70 14.52 -7.44
N CYS A 46 -0.50 13.51 -6.58
CA CYS A 46 -1.30 13.29 -5.37
C CYS A 46 -2.80 13.45 -5.63
N PHE A 47 -3.29 12.81 -6.70
CA PHE A 47 -4.70 12.77 -7.10
C PHE A 47 -5.34 14.12 -7.48
N ARG A 48 -4.56 15.21 -7.60
CA ARG A 48 -5.06 16.56 -7.91
C ARG A 48 -5.86 16.71 -9.20
N ARG A 49 -5.76 15.75 -10.10
CA ARG A 49 -6.46 15.75 -11.39
C ARG A 49 -7.65 14.81 -11.46
N GLU A 50 -7.97 14.14 -10.37
CA GLU A 50 -8.92 13.02 -10.43
C GLU A 50 -10.33 13.42 -9.99
N PHE A 51 -10.49 14.44 -9.15
CA PHE A 51 -11.81 14.93 -8.68
C PHE A 51 -12.28 16.18 -9.43
N SER A 52 -13.60 16.41 -9.51
CA SER A 52 -14.17 17.59 -10.18
C SER A 52 -14.00 18.86 -9.34
N GLU A 53 -14.29 18.76 -8.05
CA GLU A 53 -14.24 19.89 -7.13
C GLU A 53 -12.83 20.04 -6.51
N GLU A 54 -12.43 21.29 -6.31
CA GLU A 54 -11.16 21.60 -5.64
C GLU A 54 -11.18 21.17 -4.16
N GLU A 55 -12.34 21.30 -3.50
CA GLU A 55 -12.54 20.84 -2.11
C GLU A 55 -12.27 19.33 -1.98
N ASP A 56 -12.80 18.52 -2.88
CA ASP A 56 -12.58 17.07 -2.89
C ASP A 56 -11.09 16.72 -3.08
N THR A 57 -10.42 17.48 -3.95
CA THR A 57 -8.98 17.34 -4.15
C THR A 57 -8.20 17.65 -2.87
N LEU A 58 -8.57 18.71 -2.15
CA LEU A 58 -7.94 19.10 -0.89
C LEU A 58 -8.17 18.05 0.20
N ILE A 59 -9.40 17.53 0.33
CA ILE A 59 -9.73 16.46 1.29
C ILE A 59 -8.86 15.23 1.03
N CYS A 60 -8.78 14.77 -0.22
CA CYS A 60 -7.94 13.61 -0.58
C CYS A 60 -6.47 13.88 -0.24
N PHE A 61 -5.96 15.06 -0.58
CA PHE A 61 -4.58 15.45 -0.31
C PHE A 61 -4.28 15.49 1.19
N GLU A 62 -5.15 16.09 2.00
CA GLU A 62 -5.00 16.19 3.46
C GLU A 62 -4.97 14.82 4.12
N VAL A 63 -5.87 13.91 3.74
CA VAL A 63 -5.92 12.55 4.29
C VAL A 63 -4.67 11.76 3.90
N VAL A 64 -4.28 11.77 2.62
CA VAL A 64 -3.07 11.08 2.15
C VAL A 64 -1.81 11.61 2.83
N CYS A 65 -1.69 12.93 2.99
CA CYS A 65 -0.56 13.54 3.68
C CYS A 65 -0.55 13.24 5.17
N SER A 66 -1.71 13.17 5.83
CA SER A 66 -1.82 12.83 7.25
C SER A 66 -1.31 11.41 7.51
N HIS A 67 -1.74 10.44 6.70
CA HIS A 67 -1.21 9.06 6.78
C HIS A 67 0.29 9.00 6.50
N PHE A 68 0.78 9.72 5.49
CA PHE A 68 2.22 9.76 5.20
C PHE A 68 3.04 10.35 6.37
N LEU A 69 2.54 11.38 7.03
CA LEU A 69 3.20 11.97 8.20
C LEU A 69 3.17 11.01 9.40
N GLU A 70 2.05 10.33 9.63
CA GLU A 70 1.91 9.31 10.68
C GLU A 70 2.89 8.15 10.46
N GLU A 71 2.93 7.58 9.25
CA GLU A 71 3.86 6.51 8.86
C GLU A 71 5.32 6.90 9.13
N ASN A 72 5.72 8.12 8.72
CA ASN A 72 7.08 8.60 8.94
C ASN A 72 7.38 8.90 10.41
N THR A 73 6.40 9.37 11.17
CA THR A 73 6.56 9.63 12.61
C THR A 73 6.81 8.32 13.35
N LEU A 74 5.98 7.30 13.09
CA LEU A 74 6.15 5.96 13.64
C LEU A 74 7.49 5.33 13.23
N ALA A 75 7.91 5.50 11.97
CA ALA A 75 9.20 5.02 11.50
C ALA A 75 10.38 5.70 12.21
N ALA A 76 10.29 7.02 12.45
CA ALA A 76 11.31 7.77 13.18
C ALA A 76 11.40 7.36 14.65
N GLU A 77 10.26 7.14 15.32
CA GLU A 77 10.21 6.64 16.70
C GLU A 77 10.84 5.26 16.84
N ARG A 78 10.55 4.34 15.91
CA ARG A 78 11.18 3.00 15.87
C ARG A 78 12.70 3.11 15.71
N LEU A 79 13.18 3.94 14.78
CA LEU A 79 14.60 4.14 14.57
C LEU A 79 15.30 4.70 15.82
N LEU A 80 14.68 5.65 16.52
CA LEU A 80 15.22 6.19 17.78
C LEU A 80 15.28 5.12 18.87
N HIS A 81 14.24 4.30 18.99
CA HIS A 81 14.21 3.18 19.93
C HIS A 81 15.33 2.17 19.64
N ASP A 82 15.53 1.80 18.37
CA ASP A 82 16.59 0.86 17.96
C ASP A 82 17.98 1.41 18.25
N ILE A 83 18.23 2.71 17.97
CA ILE A 83 19.48 3.39 18.32
C ILE A 83 19.72 3.38 19.84
N GLN A 84 18.67 3.54 20.65
CA GLN A 84 18.79 3.49 22.10
C GLN A 84 19.12 2.07 22.59
N LEU A 85 18.52 1.05 22.00
CA LEU A 85 18.79 -0.36 22.31
C LEU A 85 20.24 -0.72 22.00
N GLU A 86 20.73 -0.40 20.79
CA GLU A 86 22.12 -0.64 20.40
C GLU A 86 23.12 0.07 21.34
N ARG A 87 22.78 1.28 21.80
CA ARG A 87 23.61 2.03 22.75
C ARG A 87 23.61 1.41 24.15
N ALA A 88 22.52 0.78 24.57
CA ALA A 88 22.43 0.07 25.84
C ALA A 88 23.22 -1.24 25.81
N GLU A 89 23.11 -2.00 24.70
CA GLU A 89 23.89 -3.21 24.45
C GLU A 89 25.40 -2.93 24.43
N LYS A 90 25.83 -1.88 23.72
CA LYS A 90 27.24 -1.44 23.70
C LYS A 90 27.78 -1.00 25.07
N LYS A 91 26.89 -0.66 26.02
CA LYS A 91 27.25 -0.31 27.41
C LYS A 91 27.19 -1.51 28.36
N GLY A 92 26.94 -2.72 27.87
CA GLY A 92 26.89 -3.95 28.67
C GLY A 92 25.63 -4.07 29.53
N ILE A 93 24.57 -3.30 29.23
CA ILE A 93 23.28 -3.43 29.90
C ILE A 93 22.48 -4.49 29.13
N SER A 94 22.55 -5.74 29.59
CA SER A 94 21.75 -6.84 29.03
C SER A 94 20.28 -6.66 29.38
N THR A 95 19.50 -6.08 28.47
CA THR A 95 18.04 -6.07 28.56
C THR A 95 17.53 -7.38 27.95
N SER A 96 16.99 -8.28 28.76
CA SER A 96 16.48 -9.59 28.36
C SER A 96 15.13 -9.52 27.61
N CYS A 97 15.07 -8.76 26.53
CA CYS A 97 13.92 -8.77 25.61
C CYS A 97 14.38 -9.33 24.27
N SER A 98 13.92 -10.54 23.95
CA SER A 98 14.28 -11.28 22.75
C SER A 98 14.05 -10.46 21.49
N THR A 99 15.15 -10.18 20.80
CA THR A 99 15.21 -9.43 19.54
C THR A 99 14.70 -10.31 18.39
N ILE A 100 13.58 -9.91 17.80
CA ILE A 100 13.36 -10.19 16.37
C ILE A 100 14.42 -9.36 15.65
N SER A 101 15.37 -10.02 15.01
CA SER A 101 16.47 -9.39 14.28
C SER A 101 15.95 -8.38 13.25
N THR A 102 16.53 -7.18 13.29
CA THR A 102 16.22 -6.01 12.44
C THR A 102 16.29 -6.31 10.93
N GLU A 103 17.09 -7.30 10.52
CA GLU A 103 17.18 -7.77 9.12
C GLU A 103 15.88 -8.43 8.62
N THR A 104 15.11 -9.06 9.51
CA THR A 104 13.86 -9.75 9.16
C THR A 104 12.72 -8.74 9.00
N HIS A 105 12.67 -7.73 9.86
CA HIS A 105 11.67 -6.65 9.78
C HIS A 105 11.91 -5.70 8.60
N SER A 106 13.16 -5.42 8.22
CA SER A 106 13.44 -4.54 7.07
C SER A 106 13.02 -5.18 5.73
N LYS A 107 13.24 -6.49 5.56
CA LYS A 107 12.81 -7.23 4.36
C LYS A 107 11.29 -7.33 4.25
N ILE A 108 10.58 -7.57 5.36
CA ILE A 108 9.11 -7.59 5.38
C ILE A 108 8.56 -6.19 5.03
N ASN A 109 9.19 -5.11 5.50
CA ASN A 109 8.77 -3.75 5.17
C ASN A 109 9.08 -3.34 3.72
N GLU A 110 10.16 -3.84 3.12
CA GLU A 110 10.48 -3.55 1.71
C GLU A 110 9.63 -4.37 0.72
N GLU A 111 9.27 -5.60 1.09
CA GLU A 111 8.50 -6.51 0.23
C GLU A 111 6.97 -6.36 0.41
N TYR A 112 6.52 -5.91 1.60
CA TYR A 112 5.10 -5.75 1.97
C TYR A 112 4.78 -4.35 2.56
N GLY A 113 5.56 -3.32 2.24
CA GLY A 113 5.26 -1.94 2.65
C GLY A 113 4.26 -1.25 1.73
N GLY A 114 2.96 -1.44 1.96
CA GLY A 114 1.91 -0.72 1.24
C GLY A 114 1.57 0.61 1.91
N SER A 115 1.93 1.74 1.30
CA SER A 115 1.55 3.07 1.79
C SER A 115 0.09 3.40 1.46
N PHE A 116 -0.56 4.23 2.28
CA PHE A 116 -2.00 4.52 2.14
C PHE A 116 -2.42 5.03 0.75
N ASP A 117 -1.58 5.83 0.08
CA ASP A 117 -1.85 6.31 -1.29
C ASP A 117 -1.99 5.19 -2.33
N LEU A 118 -1.36 4.04 -2.13
CA LEU A 118 -1.57 2.85 -2.96
C LEU A 118 -3.00 2.32 -2.81
N PHE A 119 -3.55 2.33 -1.60
CA PHE A 119 -4.93 1.90 -1.34
C PHE A 119 -5.95 2.88 -1.91
N VAL A 120 -5.61 4.17 -2.01
CA VAL A 120 -6.41 5.14 -2.77
C VAL A 120 -6.42 4.78 -4.26
N CYS A 121 -5.27 4.41 -4.86
CA CYS A 121 -5.25 3.91 -6.24
C CYS A 121 -6.13 2.66 -6.41
N ILE A 122 -6.00 1.68 -5.51
CA ILE A 122 -6.78 0.44 -5.58
C ILE A 122 -8.27 0.73 -5.43
N ALA A 123 -8.66 1.61 -4.51
CA ALA A 123 -10.05 2.02 -4.34
C ALA A 123 -10.61 2.65 -5.63
N MET A 124 -9.87 3.54 -6.28
CA MET A 124 -10.28 4.11 -7.56
C MET A 124 -10.44 3.02 -8.64
N ILE A 125 -9.48 2.10 -8.78
CA ILE A 125 -9.59 0.97 -9.73
C ILE A 125 -10.83 0.12 -9.43
N SER A 126 -11.10 -0.16 -8.15
CA SER A 126 -12.28 -0.90 -7.70
C SER A 126 -13.60 -0.19 -8.02
N LEU A 127 -13.63 1.16 -7.98
CA LEU A 127 -14.81 1.92 -8.39
C LEU A 127 -15.00 1.92 -9.91
N PHE A 128 -13.93 1.73 -10.68
CA PHE A 128 -14.00 1.47 -12.12
C PHE A 128 -14.26 0.01 -12.48
N ARG A 129 -14.53 -0.86 -11.50
CA ARG A 129 -14.71 -2.30 -11.74
C ARG A 129 -15.70 -2.61 -12.86
N ALA A 130 -16.87 -1.99 -12.87
CA ALA A 130 -17.89 -2.29 -13.88
C ALA A 130 -17.35 -2.05 -15.30
N CYS A 131 -16.75 -0.88 -15.58
CA CYS A 131 -16.24 -0.61 -16.91
C CYS A 131 -14.97 -1.42 -17.25
N LEU A 132 -14.13 -1.73 -16.27
CA LEU A 132 -13.00 -2.66 -16.47
C LEU A 132 -13.48 -4.07 -16.84
N PHE A 133 -14.59 -4.54 -16.26
CA PHE A 133 -15.14 -5.84 -16.59
C PHE A 133 -15.82 -5.85 -17.96
N ASP A 134 -16.46 -4.74 -18.35
CA ASP A 134 -17.14 -4.62 -19.64
C ASP A 134 -16.20 -4.36 -20.83
N ALA A 135 -15.03 -3.75 -20.59
CA ALA A 135 -14.08 -3.39 -21.64
C ALA A 135 -13.52 -4.61 -22.40
N ARG A 136 -13.35 -4.53 -23.71
CA ARG A 136 -12.81 -5.64 -24.51
C ARG A 136 -11.29 -5.67 -24.55
N ASP A 137 -10.69 -4.49 -24.45
CA ASP A 137 -9.25 -4.27 -24.53
C ASP A 137 -8.80 -3.10 -23.64
N GLU A 138 -7.49 -2.89 -23.58
CA GLU A 138 -6.85 -1.81 -22.83
C GLU A 138 -7.37 -0.42 -23.21
N LEU A 139 -7.58 -0.14 -24.50
CA LEU A 139 -7.97 1.19 -24.96
C LEU A 139 -9.38 1.55 -24.49
N GLU A 140 -10.32 0.60 -24.59
CA GLU A 140 -11.68 0.77 -24.09
C GLU A 140 -11.69 0.96 -22.56
N ALA A 141 -10.89 0.17 -21.83
CA ALA A 141 -10.75 0.29 -20.39
C ALA A 141 -10.21 1.67 -19.96
N LEU A 142 -9.14 2.14 -20.60
CA LEU A 142 -8.52 3.44 -20.29
C LEU A 142 -9.44 4.61 -20.64
N SER A 143 -10.15 4.56 -21.77
CA SER A 143 -11.14 5.59 -22.13
C SER A 143 -12.24 5.65 -21.08
N ALA A 144 -12.79 4.50 -20.70
CA ALA A 144 -13.87 4.43 -19.72
C ALA A 144 -13.43 4.93 -18.33
N ILE A 145 -12.19 4.68 -17.92
CA ILE A 145 -11.62 5.24 -16.68
C ILE A 145 -11.53 6.77 -16.78
N GLN A 146 -10.97 7.29 -17.87
CA GLN A 146 -10.78 8.73 -18.04
C GLN A 146 -12.10 9.51 -18.02
N GLU A 147 -13.14 8.96 -18.65
CA GLU A 147 -14.48 9.54 -18.67
C GLU A 147 -15.13 9.58 -17.27
N ARG A 148 -14.85 8.57 -16.44
CA ARG A 148 -15.48 8.40 -15.12
C ARG A 148 -14.65 8.97 -13.98
N GLN A 149 -13.38 9.28 -14.17
CA GLN A 149 -12.51 9.70 -13.07
C GLN A 149 -13.08 10.94 -12.34
N LYS A 150 -13.59 11.91 -13.09
CA LYS A 150 -14.12 13.17 -12.56
C LYS A 150 -15.46 13.05 -11.87
N THR A 151 -16.10 11.88 -11.93
CA THR A 151 -17.37 11.61 -11.27
C THR A 151 -17.20 10.83 -9.97
N LEU A 152 -15.95 10.58 -9.54
CA LEU A 152 -15.67 9.90 -8.29
C LEU A 152 -16.01 10.80 -7.09
N ASP A 153 -16.74 10.24 -6.12
CA ASP A 153 -16.92 10.85 -4.81
C ASP A 153 -15.68 10.57 -3.95
N VAL A 154 -15.00 11.62 -3.50
CA VAL A 154 -13.78 11.49 -2.69
C VAL A 154 -14.02 10.72 -1.39
N ARG A 155 -15.18 10.91 -0.73
CA ARG A 155 -15.49 10.23 0.54
C ARG A 155 -15.67 8.75 0.31
N GLN A 156 -16.30 8.38 -0.81
CA GLN A 156 -16.41 6.97 -1.21
C GLN A 156 -15.04 6.35 -1.50
N VAL A 157 -14.19 7.06 -2.25
CA VAL A 157 -12.81 6.62 -2.54
C VAL A 157 -12.03 6.38 -1.24
N LEU A 158 -12.01 7.36 -0.33
CA LEU A 158 -11.26 7.28 0.92
C LEU A 158 -11.81 6.20 1.86
N SER A 159 -13.13 6.07 1.97
CA SER A 159 -13.75 5.01 2.78
C SER A 159 -13.40 3.61 2.26
N LEU A 160 -13.41 3.43 0.93
CA LEU A 160 -13.01 2.17 0.33
C LEU A 160 -11.51 1.91 0.50
N ALA A 161 -10.67 2.94 0.37
CA ALA A 161 -9.23 2.82 0.59
C ALA A 161 -8.91 2.34 2.01
N GLU A 162 -9.57 2.90 3.03
CA GLU A 162 -9.41 2.50 4.43
C GLU A 162 -9.84 1.04 4.69
N GLN A 163 -10.94 0.59 4.06
CA GLN A 163 -11.38 -0.80 4.14
C GLN A 163 -10.35 -1.75 3.52
N LEU A 164 -9.83 -1.41 2.34
CA LEU A 164 -8.82 -2.20 1.64
C LEU A 164 -7.50 -2.25 2.42
N PHE A 165 -7.09 -1.11 3.00
CA PHE A 165 -5.93 -1.04 3.90
C PHE A 165 -6.10 -1.95 5.12
N THR A 166 -7.30 -1.96 5.72
CA THR A 166 -7.61 -2.84 6.85
C THR A 166 -7.54 -4.32 6.48
N ILE A 167 -8.06 -4.70 5.30
CA ILE A 167 -7.97 -6.07 4.78
C ILE A 167 -6.50 -6.48 4.62
N TYR A 168 -5.70 -5.59 4.04
CA TYR A 168 -4.28 -5.80 3.86
C TYR A 168 -3.53 -5.98 5.19
N CYS A 169 -3.74 -5.10 6.16
CA CYS A 169 -3.12 -5.19 7.48
C CYS A 169 -3.45 -6.52 8.19
N LYS A 170 -4.70 -6.99 8.08
CA LYS A 170 -5.11 -8.31 8.63
C LYS A 170 -4.39 -9.47 7.94
N HIS A 171 -4.24 -9.39 6.61
CA HIS A 171 -3.52 -10.39 5.84
C HIS A 171 -2.05 -10.47 6.29
N ILE A 172 -1.36 -9.32 6.38
CA ILE A 172 0.03 -9.25 6.83
C ILE A 172 0.19 -9.76 8.27
N ALA A 173 -0.69 -9.36 9.20
CA ALA A 173 -0.65 -9.83 10.58
C ALA A 173 -0.80 -11.36 10.69
N THR A 174 -1.67 -11.94 9.85
CA THR A 174 -1.87 -13.39 9.79
C THR A 174 -0.63 -14.09 9.26
N MET A 175 -0.02 -13.57 8.18
CA MET A 175 1.21 -14.12 7.61
C MET A 175 2.39 -14.05 8.60
N SER A 176 2.59 -12.92 9.27
CA SER A 176 3.66 -12.76 10.28
C SER A 176 3.50 -13.75 11.45
N SER A 177 2.26 -14.00 11.88
CA SER A 177 1.97 -15.00 12.92
C SER A 177 2.32 -16.43 12.47
N LEU A 178 2.02 -16.78 11.21
CA LEU A 178 2.35 -18.09 10.65
C LEU A 178 3.86 -18.30 10.48
N VAL A 179 4.59 -17.26 10.05
CA VAL A 179 6.06 -17.29 9.96
C VAL A 179 6.69 -17.49 11.34
N THR A 180 6.13 -16.84 12.37
CA THR A 180 6.62 -16.99 13.76
C THR A 180 6.41 -18.41 14.28
N LEU A 181 5.23 -19.01 14.02
CA LEU A 181 4.95 -20.40 14.40
C LEU A 181 5.84 -21.40 13.66
N ALA A 182 6.09 -21.18 12.37
CA ALA A 182 6.99 -22.02 11.58
C ALA A 182 8.43 -21.97 12.11
N ALA A 183 8.93 -20.78 12.50
CA ALA A 183 10.27 -20.64 13.09
C ALA A 183 10.38 -21.40 14.42
N THR A 184 9.38 -21.31 15.30
CA THR A 184 9.38 -22.04 16.59
C THR A 184 9.26 -23.56 16.44
N SER A 185 8.77 -24.05 15.31
CA SER A 185 8.65 -25.48 15.02
C SER A 185 9.97 -26.14 14.61
N PHE A 186 10.97 -25.35 14.20
CA PHE A 186 12.29 -25.86 13.83
C PHE A 186 13.28 -25.91 15.01
N ASP A 187 12.96 -25.28 16.15
CA ASP A 187 13.82 -25.25 17.35
C ASP A 187 13.56 -26.39 18.36
N ILE A 188 12.80 -27.44 18.00
CA ILE A 188 12.45 -28.57 18.91
C ILE A 188 13.14 -29.90 18.54
N ILE A 189 14.11 -29.90 17.62
CA ILE A 189 14.94 -31.10 17.37
C ILE A 189 16.42 -30.74 17.54
N ASP A 190 16.89 -30.84 18.78
CA ASP A 190 18.26 -31.26 19.14
C ASP A 190 18.26 -31.83 20.57
#